data_AF-X0WKP1-F1
#
_entry.id   AF-X0WKP1-F1
#
_cell.length_a   1.000
_cell.length_b   1.000
_cell.length_c   1.000
_cell.angle_alpha   90.00
_cell.angle_beta   90.00
_cell.angle_gamma   90.00
#
_symmetry.space_group_name_H-M   'P 1'
#
loop_
_entity.id
_entity.type
_entity.pdbx_description
1 polymer ?
#
loop_
_entity_poly.entity_id
_entity_poly.type
_entity_poly.pdbx_seq_one_letter_code
_entity_poly.pdbx_strand_id
1 'polypeptide(L)' 'KCLKACDVESAPYCICAALTNAKKGLLEKGFAFAGANAFRIDTIISVRELIETLLMEYENAAAAATHPETRNSPKA' A
#
# COMPACT_ATOMS: atom_id res chain seq x y z
N LYS A 1 -24.48 6.00 10.31
CA LYS A 1 -24.77 4.74 9.58
C LYS A 1 -23.72 4.59 8.46
N CYS A 2 -22.91 3.52 8.46
CA CYS A 2 -21.78 3.35 7.51
C CYS A 2 -22.21 2.81 6.14
N LEU A 3 -22.91 1.67 6.10
CA LEU A 3 -23.39 1.03 4.88
C LEU A 3 -24.92 1.11 4.82
N LYS A 4 -25.48 1.21 3.61
CA LYS A 4 -26.95 1.29 3.42
C LYS A 4 -27.66 0.05 3.99
N ALA A 5 -27.09 -1.14 3.76
CA ALA A 5 -27.62 -2.42 4.21
C ALA A 5 -27.18 -2.84 5.63
N CYS A 6 -26.42 -2.00 6.36
CA CYS A 6 -26.00 -2.35 7.71
C CYS A 6 -27.14 -2.13 8.71
N ASP A 7 -27.52 -3.21 9.38
CA ASP A 7 -28.29 -3.21 10.62
C ASP A 7 -27.33 -3.51 11.78
N VAL A 8 -27.17 -2.55 12.69
CA VAL A 8 -26.13 -2.62 13.74
C VAL A 8 -26.48 -3.64 14.81
N GLU A 9 -27.77 -3.88 15.05
CA GLU A 9 -28.26 -4.79 16.09
C GLU A 9 -28.09 -6.27 15.70
N SER A 10 -28.29 -6.59 14.41
CA SER A 10 -28.26 -7.98 13.92
C SER A 10 -26.98 -8.36 13.18
N ALA A 11 -26.12 -7.39 12.83
CA ALA A 11 -24.92 -7.68 12.07
C ALA A 11 -23.95 -8.58 12.87
N PRO A 12 -23.53 -9.73 12.31
CA PRO A 12 -22.56 -10.62 12.99
C PRO A 12 -21.15 -10.01 13.06
N TYR A 13 -20.92 -8.91 12.31
CA TYR A 13 -19.65 -8.21 12.25
C TYR A 13 -19.83 -6.75 11.83
N CYS A 14 -19.05 -5.85 12.43
CA CYS A 14 -19.02 -4.43 12.06
C CYS A 14 -17.64 -4.02 11.54
N ILE A 15 -17.52 -3.89 10.21
CA ILE A 15 -16.26 -3.46 9.57
C ILE A 15 -15.79 -2.09 10.07
N CYS A 16 -16.72 -1.16 10.33
CA CYS A 16 -16.37 0.16 10.88
C CYS A 16 -15.68 0.06 12.26
N ALA A 17 -16.10 -0.89 13.11
CA ALA A 17 -15.47 -1.11 14.41
C ALA A 17 -14.06 -1.68 14.26
N ALA A 18 -13.87 -2.68 13.38
CA ALA A 18 -12.56 -3.27 13.12
C ALA A 18 -11.57 -2.25 12.51
N LEU A 19 -12.02 -1.43 11.56
CA LEU A 19 -11.20 -0.36 10.98
C LEU A 19 -10.83 0.71 12.03
N THR A 20 -11.78 1.05 12.91
CA THR A 20 -11.54 2.01 14.00
C THR A 20 -10.54 1.47 15.02
N ASN A 21 -10.62 0.17 15.34
CA ASN A 21 -9.65 -0.48 16.22
C ASN A 21 -8.26 -0.53 15.58
N ALA A 22 -8.15 -0.85 14.29
CA ALA A 22 -6.88 -0.82 13.57
C ALA A 22 -6.26 0.58 13.57
N LYS A 23 -7.05 1.64 13.33
CA LYS A 23 -6.59 3.04 13.45
C LYS A 23 -6.01 3.36 14.83
N LYS A 24 -6.55 2.74 15.89
CA LYS A 24 -6.07 2.90 17.28
C LYS A 24 -4.88 1.99 17.62
N GLY A 25 -4.41 1.16 16.68
CA GLY A 25 -3.34 0.17 16.91
C GLY A 25 -3.82 -1.12 17.60
N LEU A 26 -5.13 -1.30 17.81
CA LEU A 26 -5.70 -2.48 18.45
C LEU A 26 -5.91 -3.61 17.43
N LEU A 27 -4.81 -4.16 16.89
CA LEU A 27 -4.86 -5.12 15.78
C LEU A 27 -5.50 -6.46 16.12
N GLU A 28 -5.44 -6.91 17.38
CA GLU A 28 -6.14 -8.12 17.86
C GLU A 28 -7.66 -8.08 17.64
N LYS A 29 -8.24 -6.88 17.66
CA LYS A 29 -9.67 -6.63 17.41
C LYS A 29 -9.89 -5.72 16.20
N GLY A 30 -8.86 -5.57 15.38
CA GLY A 30 -8.79 -4.62 14.28
C GLY A 30 -8.54 -5.33 12.96
N PHE A 31 -8.76 -4.60 11.87
CA PHE A 31 -8.43 -5.08 10.54
C PHE A 31 -7.76 -3.97 9.73
N ALA A 32 -6.56 -4.22 9.21
CA ALA A 32 -5.80 -3.27 8.40
C ALA A 32 -5.65 -3.81 6.97
N PHE A 33 -6.15 -3.05 5.99
CA PHE A 33 -5.97 -3.39 4.58
C PHE A 33 -4.59 -2.94 4.12
N ALA A 34 -3.86 -3.82 3.43
CA ALA A 34 -2.58 -3.53 2.79
C ALA A 34 -2.50 -4.27 1.44
N GLY A 35 -1.78 -3.67 0.47
CA GLY A 35 -1.54 -4.32 -0.82
C GLY A 35 -0.56 -5.48 -0.70
N ALA A 36 -0.56 -6.39 -1.68
CA ALA A 36 0.31 -7.58 -1.69
C ALA A 36 1.81 -7.26 -1.60
N ASN A 37 2.21 -6.06 -2.03
CA ASN A 37 3.60 -5.58 -2.01
C ASN A 37 3.95 -4.73 -0.78
N ALA A 38 3.06 -4.58 0.20
CA ALA A 38 3.28 -3.69 1.35
C ALA A 38 4.53 -4.07 2.17
N PHE A 39 4.91 -5.35 2.18
CA PHE A 39 6.13 -5.84 2.83
C PHE A 39 7.42 -5.25 2.27
N ARG A 40 7.38 -4.65 1.06
CA ARG A 40 8.53 -4.01 0.42
C ARG A 40 8.81 -2.60 0.96
N ILE A 41 7.89 -2.04 1.75
CA ILE A 41 7.99 -0.68 2.29
C ILE A 41 8.71 -0.75 3.64
N ASP A 42 9.79 0.00 3.78
CA ASP A 42 10.66 0.05 4.97
C ASP A 42 10.62 1.41 5.68
N THR A 43 10.15 2.47 5.01
CA THR A 43 10.17 3.84 5.52
C THR A 43 8.85 4.56 5.28
N ILE A 44 8.55 5.51 6.18
CA ILE A 44 7.41 6.43 6.03
C ILE A 44 7.98 7.75 5.50
N ILE A 45 7.54 8.17 4.31
CA ILE A 45 7.96 9.39 3.66
C ILE A 45 6.78 10.33 3.40
N SER A 46 7.08 11.58 3.06
CA SER A 46 6.03 12.54 2.69
C SER A 46 5.42 12.20 1.32
N VAL A 47 4.17 12.62 1.09
CA VAL A 47 3.52 12.43 -0.22
C VAL A 47 4.30 13.12 -1.34
N ARG A 48 4.86 14.31 -1.06
CA ARG A 48 5.66 15.06 -2.04
C ARG A 48 6.88 14.25 -2.48
N GLU A 49 7.65 13.77 -1.51
CA GLU A 49 8.85 12.96 -1.75
C GLU A 49 8.49 11.66 -2.50
N LEU A 50 7.41 10.96 -2.08
CA LEU A 50 6.96 9.74 -2.75
C LEU A 50 6.66 9.96 -4.24
N ILE A 51 5.98 11.05 -4.59
CA ILE A 51 5.66 11.31 -6.01
C ILE A 51 6.91 11.72 -6.78
N GLU A 52 7.80 12.52 -6.20
CA GLU A 52 9.08 12.89 -6.81
C GLU A 52 9.95 11.65 -7.09
N THR A 53 10.06 10.71 -6.14
CA THR A 53 10.84 9.48 -6.32
C THR A 53 10.24 8.57 -7.39
N LEU A 54 8.92 8.35 -7.38
CA LEU A 54 8.25 7.51 -8.37
C LEU A 54 8.41 8.02 -9.80
N LEU A 55 8.35 9.34 -10.02
CA LEU A 55 8.55 9.94 -11.33
C LEU A 55 9.99 9.73 -11.81
N MET A 56 10.97 10.03 -10.95
CA MET A 56 12.39 9.83 -11.27
C MET A 56 12.73 8.36 -11.57
N GLU A 57 12.25 7.43 -10.75
CA GLU A 57 12.46 5.99 -10.95
C GLU A 57 11.84 5.51 -12.27
N TYR A 58 10.65 5.98 -12.59
CA TYR A 58 9.98 5.65 -13.85
C TYR A 58 10.75 6.18 -15.07
N GLU A 59 11.20 7.43 -15.05
CA GLU A 59 11.99 8.02 -16.13
C GLU A 59 13.31 7.27 -16.34
N ASN A 60 14.01 6.93 -15.25
CA ASN A 60 15.24 6.14 -15.30
C ASN A 60 15.00 4.75 -15.89
N ALA A 61 13.91 4.07 -15.49
CA ALA A 61 13.55 2.76 -16.03
C ALA A 61 13.16 2.84 -17.52
N ALA A 62 12.43 3.88 -17.92
CA ALA A 62 12.04 4.12 -19.31
C ALA A 62 13.25 4.42 -20.20
N ALA A 63 14.20 5.24 -19.73
CA ALA A 63 15.43 5.54 -20.46
C ALA A 63 16.32 4.28 -20.62
N ALA A 64 16.45 3.47 -19.56
CA ALA A 64 17.18 2.19 -19.61
C ALA A 64 16.56 1.21 -20.62
N ALA A 65 15.25 1.24 -20.83
CA ALA A 65 14.57 0.40 -21.80
C ALA A 65 14.82 0.80 -23.28
N THR A 66 15.29 2.02 -23.53
CA THR A 66 15.57 2.53 -24.90
C THR A 66 16.97 2.23 -25.43
N HIS A 67 17.83 1.58 -24.65
CA HIS A 67 19.15 1.11 -25.10
C HIS A 67 19.21 -0.43 -25.11
N PRO A 68 19.28 -1.08 -26.29
CA PRO A 68 19.22 -2.55 -26.40
C PRO A 68 20.50 -3.31 -25.97
N GLU A 69 21.54 -2.66 -25.41
CA GLU A 69 22.85 -3.31 -25.19
C GLU A 69 23.24 -3.70 -23.75
N THR A 70 22.40 -3.52 -22.72
CA THR A 70 22.73 -4.02 -21.35
C THR A 70 21.93 -5.23 -20.92
N ARG A 71 21.38 -5.99 -21.88
CA ARG A 71 20.93 -7.37 -21.65
C ARG A 71 22.11 -8.35 -21.77
N ASN A 72 23.23 -8.09 -21.08
CA ASN A 72 24.13 -9.18 -20.69
C ASN A 72 25.13 -8.79 -19.60
N SER A 73 25.01 -9.54 -18.48
CA SER A 73 26.02 -9.87 -17.46
C SER A 73 26.25 -8.91 -16.29
N PRO A 74 26.63 -9.44 -15.11
CA PRO A 74 26.09 -10.61 -14.40
C PRO A 74 25.66 -10.24 -12.97
N LYS A 75 24.78 -11.05 -12.37
CA LYS A 75 24.61 -11.06 -10.92
C LYS A 75 25.96 -11.42 -10.29
N ALA A 76 26.50 -10.51 -9.48
CA ALA A 76 27.43 -10.81 -8.40
C ALA A 76 26.68 -10.67 -7.08
#